data_AF-A0A7Y2DJY1-F1
#
_entry.id   AF-A0A7Y2DJY1-F1
#
_cell.length_a   1.000
_cell.length_b   1.000
_cell.length_c   1.000
_cell.angle_alpha   90.00
_cell.angle_beta   90.00
_cell.angle_gamma   90.00
#
_symmetry.space_group_name_H-M   'P 1'
#
loop_
_entity.id
_entity.type
_entity.pdbx_description
1 polymer ?
#
loop_
_entity_poly.entity_id
_entity_poly.type
_entity_poly.pdbx_seq_one_letter_code
_entity_poly.pdbx_strand_id
1 'polypeptide(L)'
;MTQNDFPTSPAATGGDAELAAELVTNAALAISQTSDQRNLVIGEAREALHHFHPDVRVSAIAALSHLDAFTAADLEDTTNDPSPSVRRRAVEAAAVIVQQGRANAAMARVLMRCLDDVTAVAEPAAFAIGEFGPGTLELPAIAALERQARSHADALCRESAVAALGALHEGVHTVLAAMTDKATVRRRAVLALAPFDGDDVTDALTVALTDRDWQVRQAAEDQLEARA
;
A
#
# COMPACT_ATOMS: atom_id res chain seq x y z
N MET A 1 -1.09 20.83 13.83
CA MET A 1 -0.52 21.41 12.60
C MET A 1 0.92 20.93 12.51
N THR A 2 1.15 19.83 11.82
CA THR A 2 2.49 19.39 11.41
C THR A 2 2.52 19.58 9.90
N GLN A 3 3.15 20.68 9.49
CA GLN A 3 3.48 20.98 8.11
C GLN A 3 4.43 19.88 7.64
N ASN A 4 3.95 19.00 6.77
CA ASN A 4 4.78 18.05 6.02
C ASN A 4 5.52 18.82 4.92
N ASP A 5 6.42 19.72 5.30
CA ASP A 5 7.37 20.32 4.36
C ASP A 5 8.53 19.34 4.16
N PHE A 6 8.24 18.28 3.40
CA PHE A 6 9.31 17.59 2.68
C PHE A 6 9.81 18.55 1.60
N PRO A 7 11.12 18.62 1.31
CA PRO A 7 11.57 19.28 0.09
C PRO A 7 10.90 18.53 -1.06
N THR A 8 9.86 19.12 -1.64
CA THR A 8 9.35 18.68 -2.92
C THR A 8 10.53 18.83 -3.88
N SER A 9 10.98 17.71 -4.44
CA SER A 9 11.83 17.78 -5.62
C SER A 9 11.22 18.82 -6.56
N PRO A 10 12.03 19.72 -7.14
CA PRO A 10 11.50 20.74 -8.03
C PRO A 10 10.61 20.05 -9.06
N ALA A 11 9.41 20.61 -9.28
CA ALA A 11 8.52 20.08 -10.31
C ALA A 11 9.29 20.03 -11.63
N ALA A 12 9.13 18.93 -12.38
CA ALA A 12 9.78 18.81 -13.68
C ALA A 12 9.54 20.10 -14.51
N THR A 13 10.62 20.73 -14.95
CA THR A 13 10.56 21.95 -15.75
C THR A 13 11.03 21.66 -17.17
N GLY A 14 10.28 22.14 -18.17
CA GLY A 14 10.67 21.97 -19.58
C GLY A 14 10.65 20.52 -20.03
N GLY A 15 11.76 20.03 -20.58
CA GLY A 15 11.85 18.73 -21.25
C GLY A 15 11.57 17.52 -20.37
N ASP A 16 11.85 17.57 -19.06
CA ASP A 16 11.56 16.44 -18.15
C ASP A 16 10.05 16.24 -17.94
N ALA A 17 9.28 17.33 -17.92
CA ALA A 17 7.83 17.26 -17.77
C ALA A 17 7.18 16.72 -19.04
N GLU A 18 7.71 17.15 -20.19
CA GLU A 18 7.30 16.65 -21.50
C GLU A 18 7.61 15.15 -21.62
N LEU A 19 8.83 14.73 -21.32
CA LEU A 19 9.23 13.31 -21.32
C LEU A 19 8.38 12.48 -20.35
N ALA A 20 8.12 12.98 -19.13
CA ALA A 20 7.27 12.31 -18.17
C ALA A 20 5.83 12.13 -18.69
N ALA A 21 5.29 13.11 -19.42
CA ALA A 21 3.98 13.00 -20.05
C ALA A 21 3.99 12.02 -21.24
N GLU A 22 5.01 12.12 -22.09
CA GLU A 22 5.20 11.26 -23.26
C GLU A 22 5.27 9.78 -22.88
N LEU A 23 6.01 9.41 -21.82
CA LEU A 23 6.10 8.03 -21.36
C LEU A 23 4.72 7.43 -21.07
N VAL A 24 3.85 8.18 -20.38
CA VAL A 24 2.51 7.71 -20.03
C VAL A 24 1.60 7.66 -21.26
N THR A 25 1.67 8.67 -22.12
CA THR A 25 0.90 8.71 -23.38
C THR A 25 1.30 7.57 -24.32
N ASN A 26 2.60 7.34 -24.50
CA ASN A 26 3.13 6.27 -25.35
C ASN A 26 2.73 4.89 -24.81
N ALA A 27 2.77 4.70 -23.48
CA ALA A 27 2.27 3.48 -22.86
C ALA A 27 0.78 3.25 -23.14
N ALA A 28 -0.07 4.28 -23.01
CA ALA A 28 -1.50 4.15 -23.30
C ALA A 28 -1.76 3.79 -24.77
N LEU A 29 -1.03 4.43 -25.70
CA LEU A 29 -1.15 4.13 -27.13
C LEU A 29 -0.66 2.72 -27.46
N ALA A 30 0.40 2.25 -26.80
CA ALA A 30 1.02 0.96 -27.07
C ALA A 30 0.18 -0.27 -26.65
N ILE A 31 -0.86 -0.08 -25.83
CA ILE A 31 -1.75 -1.19 -25.40
C ILE A 31 -2.40 -1.90 -26.60
N SER A 32 -2.78 -1.15 -27.63
CA SER A 32 -3.46 -1.67 -28.83
C SER A 32 -2.55 -1.86 -30.03
N GLN A 33 -1.23 -1.77 -29.84
CA GLN A 33 -0.23 -1.85 -30.91
C GLN A 33 0.34 -3.26 -31.06
N THR A 34 1.21 -3.44 -32.05
CA THR A 34 1.96 -4.68 -32.26
C THR A 34 2.87 -5.00 -31.07
N SER A 35 3.18 -6.29 -30.89
CA SER A 35 4.10 -6.74 -29.83
C SER A 35 5.46 -6.04 -29.90
N ASP A 36 5.97 -5.78 -31.10
CA ASP A 36 7.26 -5.08 -31.28
C ASP A 36 7.20 -3.64 -30.78
N GLN A 37 6.14 -2.90 -31.14
CA GLN A 37 5.96 -1.52 -30.66
C GLN A 37 5.74 -1.47 -29.15
N ARG A 38 4.98 -2.44 -28.60
CA ARG A 38 4.78 -2.56 -27.15
C ARG A 38 6.11 -2.82 -26.44
N ASN A 39 6.94 -3.73 -26.95
CA ASN A 39 8.23 -4.07 -26.36
C ASN A 39 9.22 -2.89 -26.41
N LEU A 40 9.18 -2.09 -27.48
CA LEU A 40 9.98 -0.87 -27.57
C LEU A 40 9.61 0.11 -26.44
N VAL A 41 8.32 0.40 -26.25
CA VAL A 41 7.86 1.31 -25.19
C VAL A 41 8.17 0.78 -23.78
N ILE A 42 8.10 -0.55 -23.58
CA ILE A 42 8.54 -1.18 -22.32
C ILE A 42 10.04 -0.94 -22.09
N GLY A 43 10.86 -1.07 -23.14
CA GLY A 43 12.30 -0.81 -23.08
C GLY A 43 12.61 0.63 -22.69
N GLU A 44 12.00 1.60 -23.39
CA GLU A 44 12.14 3.03 -23.10
C GLU A 44 11.72 3.37 -21.67
N ALA A 45 10.59 2.82 -21.20
CA ALA A 45 10.13 3.03 -19.83
C ALA A 45 11.09 2.44 -18.80
N ARG A 46 11.70 1.26 -19.05
CA ARG A 46 12.72 0.70 -18.14
C ARG A 46 13.99 1.54 -18.09
N GLU A 47 14.46 2.05 -19.23
CA GLU A 47 15.61 2.97 -19.23
C GLU A 47 15.31 4.25 -18.43
N ALA A 48 14.08 4.76 -18.56
CA ALA A 48 13.62 5.94 -17.83
C ALA A 48 13.50 5.73 -16.30
N LEU A 49 13.53 4.49 -15.78
CA LEU A 49 13.63 4.23 -14.34
C LEU A 49 14.94 4.76 -13.73
N HIS A 50 15.97 5.00 -14.54
CA HIS A 50 17.26 5.54 -14.10
C HIS A 50 17.47 7.01 -14.49
N HIS A 51 16.40 7.69 -14.91
CA HIS A 51 16.46 9.10 -15.28
C HIS A 51 16.81 9.98 -14.07
N PHE A 52 17.54 11.10 -14.29
CA PHE A 52 17.98 11.97 -13.19
C PHE A 52 16.79 12.60 -12.44
N HIS A 53 15.72 12.95 -13.16
CA HIS A 53 14.54 13.58 -12.60
C HIS A 53 13.55 12.56 -12.03
N PRO A 54 13.09 12.70 -10.77
CA PRO A 54 12.18 11.75 -10.13
C PRO A 54 10.82 11.65 -10.82
N ASP A 55 10.28 12.74 -11.37
CA ASP A 55 8.98 12.71 -12.06
C ASP A 55 9.00 11.81 -13.31
N VAL A 56 10.13 11.78 -14.04
CA VAL A 56 10.32 10.87 -15.17
C VAL A 56 10.35 9.42 -14.69
N ARG A 57 11.02 9.13 -13.58
CA ARG A 57 11.04 7.79 -12.97
C ARG A 57 9.65 7.36 -12.48
N VAL A 58 8.87 8.28 -11.90
CA VAL A 58 7.47 8.04 -11.51
C VAL A 58 6.60 7.70 -12.73
N SER A 59 6.75 8.46 -13.83
CA SER A 59 6.05 8.19 -15.09
C SER A 59 6.48 6.88 -15.74
N ALA A 60 7.76 6.52 -15.64
CA ALA A 60 8.27 5.23 -16.10
C ALA A 60 7.62 4.05 -15.37
N ILE A 61 7.51 4.12 -14.03
CA ILE A 61 6.77 3.11 -13.24
C ILE A 61 5.30 3.04 -13.69
N ALA A 62 4.65 4.19 -13.89
CA ALA A 62 3.26 4.24 -14.34
C ALA A 62 3.08 3.62 -15.74
N ALA A 63 3.98 3.92 -16.67
CA ALA A 63 4.00 3.35 -18.01
C ALA A 63 4.15 1.82 -17.98
N LEU A 64 5.11 1.30 -17.20
CA LEU A 64 5.30 -0.13 -17.02
C LEU A 64 4.08 -0.80 -16.38
N SER A 65 3.43 -0.13 -15.43
CA SER A 65 2.23 -0.63 -14.76
C SER A 65 1.04 -0.71 -15.72
N HIS A 66 0.79 0.34 -16.51
CA HIS A 66 -0.26 0.35 -17.54
C HIS A 66 -0.04 -0.70 -18.64
N LEU A 67 1.22 -1.08 -18.88
CA LEU A 67 1.60 -2.12 -19.83
C LEU A 67 1.71 -3.51 -19.19
N ASP A 68 1.28 -3.69 -17.94
CA ASP A 68 1.38 -4.95 -17.19
C ASP A 68 2.80 -5.55 -17.20
N ALA A 69 3.82 -4.69 -17.29
CA ALA A 69 5.22 -5.00 -17.52
C ALA A 69 6.14 -4.65 -16.34
N PHE A 70 5.59 -4.05 -15.28
CA PHE A 70 6.29 -3.80 -14.02
C PHE A 70 6.54 -5.12 -13.27
N THR A 71 7.78 -5.35 -12.87
CA THR A 71 8.23 -6.62 -12.28
C THR A 71 8.72 -6.47 -10.85
N ALA A 72 8.95 -7.59 -10.17
CA ALA A 72 9.58 -7.59 -8.84
C ALA A 72 11.03 -7.03 -8.87
N ALA A 73 11.74 -7.13 -10.00
CA ALA A 73 13.06 -6.52 -10.14
C ALA A 73 12.99 -5.00 -10.28
N ASP A 74 12.03 -4.50 -11.06
CA ASP A 74 11.76 -3.06 -11.16
C ASP A 74 11.33 -2.50 -9.80
N LEU A 75 10.52 -3.25 -9.03
CA LEU A 75 10.14 -2.89 -7.66
C LEU A 75 11.35 -2.85 -6.71
N GLU A 76 12.20 -3.87 -6.73
CA GLU A 76 13.42 -3.92 -5.90
C GLU A 76 14.33 -2.71 -6.19
N ASP A 77 14.53 -2.36 -7.45
CA ASP A 77 15.34 -1.21 -7.84
C ASP A 77 14.70 0.12 -7.38
N THR A 78 13.44 0.33 -7.75
CA THR A 78 12.73 1.61 -7.51
C THR A 78 12.37 1.86 -6.04
N THR A 79 12.34 0.82 -5.20
CA THR A 79 12.18 0.98 -3.74
C THR A 79 13.49 1.35 -3.03
N ASN A 80 14.63 1.33 -3.73
CA ASN A 80 15.89 1.91 -3.25
C ASN A 80 16.11 3.35 -3.72
N ASP A 81 15.13 3.95 -4.42
CA ASP A 81 15.25 5.30 -4.96
C ASP A 81 15.40 6.38 -3.86
N PRO A 82 16.25 7.41 -4.04
CA PRO A 82 16.38 8.49 -3.06
C PRO A 82 15.08 9.27 -2.84
N SER A 83 14.22 9.38 -3.85
CA SER A 83 12.96 10.13 -3.79
C SER A 83 11.83 9.28 -3.20
N PRO A 84 11.17 9.71 -2.10
CA PRO A 84 10.00 9.03 -1.58
C PRO A 84 8.84 8.94 -2.57
N SER A 85 8.72 9.87 -3.53
CA SER A 85 7.67 9.83 -4.55
C SER A 85 7.82 8.65 -5.51
N VAL A 86 9.06 8.28 -5.85
CA VAL A 86 9.37 7.14 -6.71
C VAL A 86 9.11 5.84 -5.95
N ARG A 87 9.62 5.73 -4.72
CA ARG A 87 9.39 4.56 -3.85
C ARG A 87 7.90 4.31 -3.62
N ARG A 88 7.14 5.37 -3.30
CA ARG A 88 5.69 5.31 -3.15
C ARG A 88 5.01 4.80 -4.43
N ARG A 89 5.35 5.37 -5.60
CA ARG A 89 4.75 4.94 -6.86
C ARG A 89 5.07 3.48 -7.18
N ALA A 90 6.27 3.02 -6.86
CA ALA A 90 6.66 1.62 -7.00
C ALA A 90 5.79 0.68 -6.15
N VAL A 91 5.54 1.05 -4.90
CA VAL A 91 4.67 0.30 -3.99
C VAL A 91 3.21 0.32 -4.47
N GLU A 92 2.69 1.45 -4.95
CA GLU A 92 1.36 1.56 -5.55
C GLU A 92 1.22 0.66 -6.80
N ALA A 93 2.23 0.64 -7.66
CA ALA A 93 2.29 -0.26 -8.82
C ALA A 93 2.30 -1.75 -8.41
N ALA A 94 3.07 -2.08 -7.38
CA ALA A 94 3.09 -3.43 -6.81
C ALA A 94 1.72 -3.82 -6.24
N ALA A 95 1.01 -2.93 -5.55
CA ALA A 95 -0.32 -3.20 -5.01
C ALA A 95 -1.30 -3.65 -6.11
N VAL A 96 -1.27 -3.01 -7.28
CA VAL A 96 -2.09 -3.41 -8.44
C VAL A 96 -1.75 -4.83 -8.90
N ILE A 97 -0.46 -5.21 -8.93
CA ILE A 97 -0.02 -6.57 -9.28
C ILE A 97 -0.50 -7.59 -8.24
N VAL A 98 -0.49 -7.24 -6.95
CA VAL A 98 -1.03 -8.10 -5.88
C VAL A 98 -2.52 -8.34 -6.09
N GLN A 99 -3.30 -7.27 -6.31
CA GLN A 99 -4.74 -7.34 -6.54
C GLN A 99 -5.13 -8.20 -7.75
N GLN A 100 -4.28 -8.23 -8.77
CA GLN A 100 -4.45 -9.07 -9.96
C GLN A 100 -4.05 -10.54 -9.72
N GLY A 101 -3.59 -10.92 -8.52
CA GLY A 101 -3.11 -12.27 -8.21
C GLY A 101 -1.81 -12.64 -8.92
N ARG A 102 -1.04 -11.64 -9.37
CA ARG A 102 0.21 -11.82 -10.14
C ARG A 102 1.47 -11.65 -9.31
N ALA A 103 1.33 -11.32 -8.03
CA ALA A 103 2.45 -11.13 -7.11
C ALA A 103 3.17 -12.44 -6.80
N ASN A 104 4.47 -12.33 -6.49
CA ASN A 104 5.30 -13.46 -6.06
C ASN A 104 5.96 -13.17 -4.70
N ALA A 105 6.62 -14.18 -4.13
CA ALA A 105 7.30 -14.06 -2.84
C ALA A 105 8.42 -13.01 -2.82
N ALA A 106 9.05 -12.71 -3.97
CA ALA A 106 10.05 -11.64 -4.02
C ALA A 106 9.38 -10.28 -3.81
N MET A 107 8.25 -10.03 -4.46
CA MET A 107 7.47 -8.81 -4.31
C MET A 107 6.99 -8.62 -2.86
N ALA A 108 6.47 -9.67 -2.23
CA ALA A 108 6.09 -9.65 -0.82
C ALA A 108 7.26 -9.25 0.11
N ARG A 109 8.46 -9.81 -0.14
CA ARG A 109 9.67 -9.45 0.62
C ARG A 109 10.07 -7.99 0.46
N VAL A 110 9.94 -7.41 -0.74
CA VAL A 110 10.23 -5.99 -0.96
C VAL A 110 9.23 -5.10 -0.23
N LEU A 111 7.94 -5.39 -0.38
CA LEU A 111 6.87 -4.65 0.29
C LEU A 111 7.03 -4.68 1.82
N MET A 112 7.41 -5.82 2.39
CA MET A 112 7.67 -5.94 3.83
C MET A 112 8.77 -4.97 4.30
N ARG A 113 9.86 -4.77 3.53
CA ARG A 113 10.91 -3.81 3.90
C ARG A 113 10.43 -2.37 3.84
N CYS A 114 9.49 -2.07 2.96
CA CYS A 114 8.93 -0.73 2.79
C CYS A 114 8.08 -0.27 4.00
N LEU A 115 7.70 -1.19 4.90
CA LEU A 115 7.00 -0.86 6.16
C LEU A 115 7.86 -0.03 7.13
N ASP A 116 9.20 -0.12 7.03
CA ASP A 116 10.14 0.65 7.86
C ASP A 116 10.59 1.97 7.19
N ASP A 117 9.97 2.36 6.07
CA ASP A 117 10.25 3.60 5.34
C ASP A 117 9.44 4.80 5.91
N VAL A 118 9.52 5.97 5.27
CA VAL A 118 8.71 7.14 5.60
C VAL A 118 7.22 6.84 5.44
N THR A 119 6.36 7.54 6.19
CA THR A 119 4.90 7.37 6.18
C THR A 119 4.30 7.25 4.76
N ALA A 120 4.76 8.09 3.82
CA ALA A 120 4.26 8.12 2.45
C ALA A 120 4.51 6.82 1.64
N VAL A 121 5.39 5.95 2.12
CA VAL A 121 5.74 4.65 1.52
C VAL A 121 5.28 3.49 2.42
N ALA A 122 5.44 3.61 3.74
CA ALA A 122 5.05 2.58 4.70
C ALA A 122 3.54 2.31 4.74
N GLU A 123 2.72 3.35 4.58
CA GLU A 123 1.27 3.24 4.49
C GLU A 123 0.80 2.40 3.28
N PRO A 124 1.14 2.76 2.03
CA PRO A 124 0.73 1.97 0.88
C PRO A 124 1.41 0.59 0.85
N ALA A 125 2.56 0.41 1.51
CA ALA A 125 3.20 -0.89 1.65
C ALA A 125 2.34 -1.83 2.50
N ALA A 126 1.82 -1.35 3.63
CA ALA A 126 0.89 -2.15 4.45
C ALA A 126 -0.38 -2.48 3.66
N PHE A 127 -0.95 -1.51 2.94
CA PHE A 127 -2.08 -1.77 2.04
C PHE A 127 -1.76 -2.89 1.04
N ALA A 128 -0.67 -2.76 0.27
CA ALA A 128 -0.26 -3.75 -0.72
C ALA A 128 -0.04 -5.15 -0.13
N ILE A 129 0.48 -5.23 1.09
CA ILE A 129 0.65 -6.51 1.82
C ILE A 129 -0.70 -7.12 2.18
N GLY A 130 -1.69 -6.31 2.59
CA GLY A 130 -3.05 -6.78 2.87
C GLY A 130 -3.75 -7.41 1.67
N GLU A 131 -3.47 -6.89 0.46
CA GLU A 131 -4.09 -7.37 -0.78
C GLU A 131 -3.67 -8.81 -1.17
N PHE A 132 -2.64 -9.39 -0.54
CA PHE A 132 -2.28 -10.79 -0.78
C PHE A 132 -3.34 -11.78 -0.28
N GLY A 133 -4.18 -11.34 0.67
CA GLY A 133 -5.22 -12.17 1.27
C GLY A 133 -4.68 -13.29 2.18
N PRO A 134 -5.61 -14.05 2.80
CA PRO A 134 -5.28 -15.00 3.86
C PRO A 134 -4.48 -16.20 3.33
N GLY A 135 -3.52 -16.67 4.14
CA GLY A 135 -2.71 -17.86 3.86
C GLY A 135 -1.61 -17.69 2.80
N THR A 136 -1.43 -16.49 2.24
CA THR A 136 -0.45 -16.24 1.16
C THR A 136 0.92 -15.82 1.67
N LEU A 137 1.00 -15.21 2.85
CA LEU A 137 2.22 -14.60 3.38
C LEU A 137 2.84 -15.41 4.52
N GLU A 138 4.16 -15.28 4.65
CA GLU A 138 4.93 -15.89 5.74
C GLU A 138 4.89 -15.04 7.03
N LEU A 139 5.15 -15.68 8.18
CA LEU A 139 5.14 -15.06 9.51
C LEU A 139 5.96 -13.75 9.64
N PRO A 140 7.12 -13.56 8.97
CA PRO A 140 7.86 -12.31 9.05
C PRO A 140 7.06 -11.09 8.56
N ALA A 141 6.21 -11.25 7.54
CA ALA A 141 5.38 -10.17 7.02
C ALA A 141 4.29 -9.78 8.04
N ILE A 142 3.66 -10.78 8.66
CA ILE A 142 2.69 -10.57 9.74
C ILE A 142 3.34 -9.84 10.92
N ALA A 143 4.50 -10.30 11.37
CA ALA A 143 5.23 -9.67 12.47
C ALA A 143 5.63 -8.21 12.18
N ALA A 144 5.94 -7.89 10.92
CA ALA A 144 6.24 -6.52 10.50
C ALA A 144 4.99 -5.62 10.53
N LEU A 145 3.86 -6.09 9.99
CA LEU A 145 2.57 -5.39 10.08
C LEU A 145 2.16 -5.14 11.53
N GLU A 146 2.28 -6.16 12.37
CA GLU A 146 1.96 -6.02 13.78
C GLU A 146 2.82 -4.96 14.50
N ARG A 147 4.12 -4.90 14.17
CA ARG A 147 5.02 -3.88 14.70
C ARG A 147 4.55 -2.48 14.29
N GLN A 148 4.23 -2.30 13.01
CA GLN A 148 3.70 -1.04 12.48
C GLN A 148 2.40 -0.65 13.18
N ALA A 149 1.43 -1.57 13.26
CA ALA A 149 0.15 -1.36 13.92
C ALA A 149 0.28 -0.93 15.39
N ARG A 150 1.27 -1.46 16.13
CA ARG A 150 1.45 -1.15 17.56
C ARG A 150 2.22 0.15 17.83
N SER A 151 3.14 0.54 16.94
CA SER A 151 4.20 1.48 17.33
C SER A 151 4.53 2.58 16.33
N HIS A 152 3.97 2.54 15.10
CA HIS A 152 4.25 3.58 14.13
C HIS A 152 3.73 4.95 14.61
N ALA A 153 4.52 6.00 14.45
CA ALA A 153 4.18 7.33 14.97
C ALA A 153 2.93 7.92 14.29
N ASP A 154 2.82 7.73 12.97
CA ASP A 154 1.66 8.14 12.19
C ASP A 154 0.49 7.17 12.35
N ALA A 155 -0.70 7.71 12.65
CA ALA A 155 -1.92 6.93 12.81
C ALA A 155 -2.40 6.31 11.49
N LEU A 156 -2.06 6.91 10.34
CA LEU A 156 -2.44 6.38 9.03
C LEU A 156 -1.72 5.06 8.75
N CYS A 157 -0.42 4.95 9.05
CA CYS A 157 0.30 3.69 8.93
C CYS A 157 -0.21 2.61 9.90
N ARG A 158 -0.61 3.01 11.13
CA ARG A 158 -1.23 2.07 12.08
C ARG A 158 -2.58 1.59 11.56
N GLU A 159 -3.39 2.50 11.02
CA GLU A 159 -4.68 2.17 10.39
C GLU A 159 -4.49 1.17 9.24
N SER A 160 -3.60 1.47 8.28
CA SER A 160 -3.37 0.59 7.13
C SER A 160 -2.77 -0.77 7.54
N ALA A 161 -1.93 -0.82 8.58
CA ALA A 161 -1.45 -2.09 9.12
C ALA A 161 -2.55 -2.93 9.78
N VAL A 162 -3.45 -2.30 10.54
CA VAL A 162 -4.63 -2.99 11.12
C VAL A 162 -5.57 -3.48 10.03
N ALA A 163 -5.77 -2.68 8.98
CA ALA A 163 -6.53 -3.09 7.81
C ALA A 163 -5.93 -4.34 7.14
N ALA A 164 -4.61 -4.34 6.94
CA ALA A 164 -3.89 -5.44 6.32
C ALA A 164 -3.97 -6.71 7.16
N LEU A 165 -3.78 -6.61 8.48
CA LEU A 165 -3.95 -7.74 9.41
C LEU A 165 -5.36 -8.34 9.31
N GLY A 166 -6.39 -7.50 9.27
CA GLY A 166 -7.77 -7.93 9.03
C GLY A 166 -7.93 -8.66 7.70
N ALA A 167 -7.44 -8.10 6.59
CA ALA A 167 -7.53 -8.71 5.26
C ALA A 167 -6.78 -10.05 5.15
N LEU A 168 -5.70 -10.21 5.92
CA LEU A 168 -4.91 -11.44 5.99
C LEU A 168 -5.49 -12.48 6.95
N HIS A 169 -6.49 -12.11 7.76
CA HIS A 169 -7.07 -12.92 8.84
C HIS A 169 -6.02 -13.28 9.91
N GLU A 170 -5.08 -12.37 10.19
CA GLU A 170 -3.94 -12.59 11.07
C GLU A 170 -3.84 -11.51 12.17
N GLY A 171 -3.15 -11.82 13.26
CA GLY A 171 -2.80 -10.82 14.28
C GLY A 171 -3.98 -10.26 15.10
N VAL A 172 -4.99 -11.08 15.39
CA VAL A 172 -6.22 -10.67 16.12
C VAL A 172 -5.93 -9.90 17.42
N HIS A 173 -4.93 -10.30 18.21
CA HIS A 173 -4.56 -9.59 19.44
C HIS A 173 -4.05 -8.16 19.17
N THR A 174 -3.36 -7.96 18.05
CA THR A 174 -2.91 -6.63 17.63
C THR A 174 -4.09 -5.79 17.15
N VAL A 175 -5.05 -6.38 16.43
CA VAL A 175 -6.29 -5.70 16.02
C VAL A 175 -7.12 -5.30 17.23
N LEU A 176 -7.29 -6.19 18.21
CA LEU A 176 -7.98 -5.90 19.48
C LEU A 176 -7.29 -4.77 20.25
N ALA A 177 -5.96 -4.75 20.33
CA ALA A 177 -5.22 -3.67 20.98
C ALA A 177 -5.49 -2.30 20.31
N ALA A 178 -5.63 -2.28 18.99
CA ALA A 178 -5.90 -1.07 18.20
C ALA A 178 -7.29 -0.45 18.48
N MET A 179 -8.20 -1.19 19.12
CA MET A 179 -9.50 -0.70 19.61
C MET A 179 -9.38 0.38 20.71
N THR A 180 -8.17 0.68 21.18
CA THR A 180 -7.90 1.75 22.17
C THR A 180 -7.17 2.96 21.58
N ASP A 181 -6.89 2.96 20.28
CA ASP A 181 -6.13 4.01 19.59
C ASP A 181 -7.03 5.24 19.26
N LYS A 182 -6.61 6.10 18.33
CA LYS A 182 -7.36 7.23 17.77
C LYS A 182 -8.55 6.75 16.95
N ALA A 183 -9.54 7.62 16.80
CA ALA A 183 -10.84 7.25 16.24
C ALA A 183 -10.78 6.54 14.89
N THR A 184 -9.94 7.00 13.96
CA THR A 184 -9.78 6.37 12.63
C THR A 184 -9.24 4.94 12.71
N VAL A 185 -8.25 4.71 13.58
CA VAL A 185 -7.66 3.39 13.84
C VAL A 185 -8.64 2.48 14.57
N ARG A 186 -9.38 2.98 15.58
CA ARG A 186 -10.41 2.19 16.28
C ARG A 186 -11.51 1.73 15.32
N ARG A 187 -11.99 2.64 14.46
CA ARG A 187 -12.98 2.31 13.43
C ARG A 187 -12.44 1.23 12.49
N ARG A 188 -11.17 1.35 12.09
CA ARG A 188 -10.53 0.33 11.25
C ARG A 188 -10.39 -1.01 11.98
N ALA A 189 -10.06 -1.00 13.26
CA ALA A 189 -9.97 -2.21 14.07
C ALA A 189 -11.33 -2.93 14.13
N VAL A 190 -12.44 -2.22 14.36
CA VAL A 190 -13.79 -2.80 14.30
C VAL A 190 -14.06 -3.50 12.97
N LEU A 191 -13.73 -2.84 11.85
CA LEU A 191 -13.90 -3.45 10.52
C LEU A 191 -12.97 -4.64 10.30
N ALA A 192 -11.72 -4.53 10.73
CA ALA A 192 -10.72 -5.59 10.63
C ALA A 192 -11.06 -6.81 11.49
N LEU A 193 -11.95 -6.68 12.49
CA LEU A 193 -12.43 -7.80 13.29
C LEU A 193 -13.41 -8.71 12.55
N ALA A 194 -13.93 -8.32 11.37
CA ALA A 194 -14.92 -9.07 10.61
C ALA A 194 -14.62 -10.58 10.37
N PRO A 195 -13.39 -10.99 10.01
CA PRO A 195 -13.07 -12.39 9.78
C PRO A 195 -12.69 -13.16 11.06
N PHE A 196 -12.74 -12.52 12.24
CA PHE A 196 -12.39 -13.13 13.50
C PHE A 196 -13.63 -13.41 14.35
N ASP A 197 -13.56 -14.54 15.05
CA ASP A 197 -14.54 -15.00 16.03
C ASP A 197 -13.89 -15.14 17.41
N GLY A 198 -14.70 -15.04 18.46
CA GLY A 198 -14.24 -15.20 19.84
C GLY A 198 -15.03 -14.35 20.83
N ASP A 199 -15.01 -14.77 22.10
CA ASP A 199 -15.62 -14.00 23.19
C ASP A 199 -14.92 -12.64 23.35
N ASP A 200 -13.60 -12.58 23.18
CA ASP A 200 -12.80 -11.35 23.23
C ASP A 200 -13.14 -10.38 22.08
N VAL A 201 -13.40 -10.90 20.87
CA VAL A 201 -13.90 -10.13 19.72
C VAL A 201 -15.29 -9.57 20.03
N THR A 202 -16.19 -10.41 20.52
CA THR A 202 -17.58 -10.01 20.85
C THR A 202 -17.62 -8.97 21.96
N ASP A 203 -16.81 -9.14 23.00
CA ASP A 203 -16.67 -8.19 24.10
C ASP A 203 -16.12 -6.85 23.60
N ALA A 204 -15.09 -6.86 22.76
CA ALA A 204 -14.53 -5.65 22.18
C ALA A 204 -15.53 -4.89 21.30
N LEU A 205 -16.32 -5.59 20.48
CA LEU A 205 -17.39 -4.99 19.67
C LEU A 205 -18.51 -4.43 20.56
N THR A 206 -18.90 -5.14 21.61
CA THR A 206 -19.91 -4.68 22.57
C THR A 206 -19.46 -3.41 23.28
N VAL A 207 -18.20 -3.31 23.69
CA VAL A 207 -17.62 -2.08 24.25
C VAL A 207 -17.65 -0.94 23.22
N ALA A 208 -17.35 -1.23 21.95
CA ALA A 208 -17.32 -0.24 20.87
C ALA A 208 -18.70 0.40 20.56
N LEU A 209 -19.81 -0.23 20.95
CA LEU A 209 -21.16 0.38 20.89
C LEU A 209 -21.30 1.65 21.74
N THR A 210 -20.38 1.87 22.68
CA THR A 210 -20.36 3.08 23.54
C THR A 210 -19.22 4.03 23.19
N ASP A 211 -18.52 3.81 22.07
CA ASP A 211 -17.40 4.65 21.65
C ASP A 211 -17.83 6.11 21.48
N ARG A 212 -16.91 7.04 21.77
CA ARG A 212 -17.11 8.48 21.60
C ARG A 212 -17.38 8.87 20.14
N ASP A 213 -16.79 8.16 19.19
CA ASP A 213 -16.95 8.40 17.77
C ASP A 213 -18.15 7.61 17.25
N TRP A 214 -19.09 8.31 16.61
CA TRP A 214 -20.32 7.69 16.11
C TRP A 214 -20.05 6.69 14.99
N GLN A 215 -18.99 6.85 14.20
CA GLN A 215 -18.65 5.91 13.13
C GLN A 215 -18.12 4.60 13.69
N VAL A 216 -17.47 4.63 14.86
CA VAL A 216 -17.05 3.42 15.56
C VAL A 216 -18.26 2.66 16.10
N ARG A 217 -19.22 3.37 16.71
CA ARG A 217 -20.47 2.75 17.17
C ARG A 217 -21.24 2.10 16.03
N GLN A 218 -21.44 2.83 14.93
CA GLN A 218 -22.15 2.29 13.75
C GLN A 218 -21.45 1.04 13.20
N ALA A 219 -20.13 1.08 13.04
CA ALA A 219 -19.40 -0.09 12.56
C ALA A 219 -19.54 -1.28 13.52
N ALA A 220 -19.59 -1.05 14.83
CA ALA A 220 -19.77 -2.12 15.82
C ALA A 220 -21.18 -2.71 15.79
N GLU A 221 -22.21 -1.87 15.62
CA GLU A 221 -23.60 -2.32 15.41
C GLU A 221 -23.69 -3.21 14.16
N ASP A 222 -23.18 -2.74 13.02
CA ASP A 222 -23.17 -3.48 11.74
C ASP A 222 -22.46 -4.84 11.89
N GLN A 223 -21.33 -4.86 12.61
CA GLN A 223 -20.55 -6.08 12.84
C GLN A 223 -21.25 -7.08 13.77
N LEU A 224 -21.95 -6.62 14.79
CA LEU A 224 -22.71 -7.50 15.69
C LEU A 224 -23.99 -8.02 15.04
N GLU A 225 -24.68 -7.20 14.23
CA GLU A 225 -25.84 -7.64 13.45
C GLU A 225 -25.46 -8.72 12.43
N ALA A 226 -24.32 -8.58 11.75
CA ALA A 226 -23.83 -9.57 10.79
C ALA A 226 -23.45 -10.93 11.41
N ARG A 227 -23.31 -11.01 12.74
CA ARG A 227 -22.96 -12.23 13.49
C ARG A 227 -24.16 -12.94 14.14
N ALA A 228 -25.33 -12.30 14.17
CA ALA A 228 -26.56 -12.82 14.81
C ALA A 228 -27.27 -13.85 13.94
#